data_AF-A0A060BML3-F1
#
_entry.id   AF-A0A060BML3-F1
#
_cell.length_a   1.000
_cell.length_b   1.000
_cell.length_c   1.000
_cell.angle_alpha   90.00
_cell.angle_beta   90.00
_cell.angle_gamma   90.00
#
_symmetry.space_group_name_H-M   'P 1'
#
loop_
_entity.id
_entity.type
_entity.pdbx_description
1 polymer ?
#
loop_
_entity_poly.entity_id
_entity_poly.type
_entity_poly.pdbx_seq_one_letter_code
_entity_poly.pdbx_strand_id
1 'polypeptide(L)'
;RPCRGSPRPGSSPHGHYVDWFAEVPRVDATPDLLGFVGLVRRYKGVEGLVEAFRRTAGEAPRMRLRISGNPTSASLAREIRELAQADPRIELDLRFLSERDFATAVMSASGIVL
;
A
#
# COMPACT_ATOMS: atom_id res chain seq x y z
N ARG A 1 -7.65 58.48 -7.31
CA ARG A 1 -7.01 57.47 -8.19
C ARG A 1 -6.22 56.50 -7.31
N PRO A 2 -6.62 55.23 -7.15
CA PRO A 2 -5.82 54.24 -6.43
C PRO A 2 -5.00 53.37 -7.41
N CYS A 3 -3.71 53.22 -7.13
CA CYS A 3 -2.81 52.30 -7.83
C CYS A 3 -3.02 50.87 -7.33
N ARG A 4 -3.20 49.92 -8.26
CA ARG A 4 -3.35 48.48 -8.03
C ARG A 4 -2.10 47.90 -7.37
N GLY A 5 -2.27 47.26 -6.22
CA GLY A 5 -1.30 46.31 -5.68
C GLY A 5 -1.32 45.00 -6.48
N SER A 6 -0.14 44.53 -6.85
CA SER A 6 0.12 43.24 -7.52
C SER A 6 -0.41 42.05 -6.69
N PRO A 7 -0.95 40.98 -7.32
CA PRO A 7 -1.32 39.77 -6.60
C PRO A 7 -0.06 38.99 -6.20
N ARG A 8 0.07 38.71 -4.89
CA ARG A 8 1.04 37.75 -4.37
C ARG A 8 0.70 36.34 -4.91
N PRO A 9 1.68 35.48 -5.19
CA PRO A 9 1.41 34.12 -5.65
C PRO A 9 0.59 33.39 -4.60
N GLY A 10 -0.62 32.97 -4.98
CA GLY A 10 -1.45 32.10 -4.17
C GLY A 10 -0.73 30.77 -4.03
N SER A 11 -0.33 30.42 -2.82
CA SER A 11 -0.07 29.03 -2.48
C SER A 11 -1.38 28.27 -2.73
N SER A 12 -1.45 27.45 -3.78
CA SER A 12 -2.50 26.44 -3.86
C SER A 12 -2.43 25.68 -2.54
N PRO A 13 -3.46 25.72 -1.68
CA PRO A 13 -3.42 25.01 -0.42
C PRO A 13 -3.23 23.56 -0.80
N HIS A 14 -2.03 23.03 -0.54
CA HIS A 14 -1.74 21.64 -0.79
C HIS A 14 -2.76 20.89 0.05
N GLY A 15 -3.65 20.16 -0.63
CA GLY A 15 -4.87 19.63 -0.04
C GLY A 15 -4.56 19.01 1.31
N HIS A 16 -5.35 19.37 2.32
CA HIS A 16 -5.35 18.70 3.61
C HIS A 16 -5.77 17.23 3.38
N TYR A 17 -4.83 16.40 2.96
CA TYR A 17 -5.02 14.97 2.69
C TYR A 17 -5.48 14.23 3.95
N VAL A 18 -5.15 14.79 5.11
CA VAL A 18 -5.55 14.30 6.43
C VAL A 18 -7.07 14.35 6.59
N ASP A 19 -7.73 15.39 6.05
CA ASP A 19 -9.19 15.55 6.14
C ASP A 19 -9.92 14.54 5.26
N TRP A 20 -9.33 14.20 4.10
CA TRP A 20 -9.89 13.21 3.16
C TRP A 20 -10.04 11.82 3.81
N PHE A 21 -9.14 11.46 4.73
CA PHE A 21 -9.19 10.18 5.46
C PHE A 21 -9.71 10.30 6.89
N ALA A 22 -10.12 11.49 7.34
CA ALA A 22 -10.56 11.72 8.72
C ALA A 22 -11.84 10.93 9.08
N GLU A 23 -12.67 10.62 8.08
CA GLU A 23 -13.89 9.83 8.25
C GLU A 23 -13.65 8.31 8.25
N VAL A 24 -12.43 7.85 7.92
CA VAL A 24 -12.09 6.43 7.99
C VAL A 24 -11.82 6.07 9.46
N PRO A 25 -12.55 5.12 10.05
CA PRO A 25 -12.30 4.69 11.42
C PRO A 25 -10.84 4.25 11.58
N ARG A 26 -10.18 4.68 12.66
CA ARG A 26 -8.84 4.21 12.98
C ARG A 26 -8.85 2.70 13.22
N VAL A 27 -7.85 2.03 12.66
CA VAL A 27 -7.63 0.60 12.83
C VAL A 27 -6.26 0.41 13.45
N ASP A 28 -6.18 -0.42 14.48
CA ASP A 28 -4.89 -0.74 15.11
C ASP A 28 -4.06 -1.62 14.16
N ALA A 29 -2.77 -1.31 14.10
CA ALA A 29 -1.83 -2.11 13.33
C ALA A 29 -1.75 -3.53 13.91
N THR A 30 -1.79 -4.53 13.04
CA THR A 30 -1.55 -5.92 13.43
C THR A 30 -0.04 -6.10 13.63
N PRO A 31 0.41 -6.61 14.79
CA PRO A 31 1.82 -6.93 15.00
C PRO A 31 2.34 -7.90 13.92
N ASP A 32 3.61 -7.74 13.56
CA ASP A 32 4.30 -8.60 12.59
C ASP A 32 3.65 -8.62 11.19
N LEU A 33 2.89 -7.59 10.81
CA LEU A 33 2.24 -7.49 9.49
C LEU A 33 2.87 -6.38 8.66
N LEU A 34 3.61 -6.76 7.62
CA LEU A 34 4.06 -5.85 6.58
C LEU A 34 2.98 -5.70 5.50
N GLY A 35 2.75 -4.47 5.06
CA GLY A 35 1.81 -4.12 4.01
C GLY A 35 2.52 -3.64 2.75
N PHE A 36 2.12 -4.16 1.60
CA PHE A 36 2.38 -3.55 0.29
C PHE A 36 1.02 -3.16 -0.30
N VAL A 37 0.69 -1.88 -0.27
CA VAL A 37 -0.64 -1.37 -0.65
C VAL A 37 -0.49 -0.35 -1.78
N GLY A 38 -1.12 -0.60 -2.92
CA GLY A 38 -1.07 0.36 -4.02
C GLY A 38 -1.43 -0.22 -5.38
N LEU A 39 -1.18 0.58 -6.42
CA LEU A 39 -1.31 0.11 -7.80
C LEU A 39 -0.21 -0.93 -8.04
N VAL A 40 -0.60 -2.21 -8.03
CA VAL A 40 0.24 -3.35 -8.42
C VAL A 40 0.52 -3.24 -9.93
N ARG A 41 1.42 -2.32 -10.30
CA ARG A 41 1.86 -2.12 -11.67
C ARG A 41 2.96 -3.12 -12.01
N ARG A 42 2.88 -3.65 -13.22
CA ARG A 42 3.86 -4.58 -13.75
C ARG A 42 5.17 -3.84 -14.04
N TYR A 43 6.11 -3.79 -13.10
CA TYR A 43 7.49 -4.29 -13.25
C TYR A 43 8.38 -3.97 -12.02
N LYS A 44 9.14 -4.98 -11.55
CA LYS A 44 10.27 -4.97 -10.56
C LYS A 44 10.01 -4.55 -9.10
N GLY A 45 8.82 -4.80 -8.55
CA GLY A 45 8.58 -4.64 -7.10
C GLY A 45 8.23 -5.94 -6.42
N VAL A 46 7.12 -6.54 -6.86
CA VAL A 46 6.45 -7.61 -6.11
C VAL A 46 7.24 -8.93 -6.10
N GLU A 47 7.84 -9.34 -7.21
CA GLU A 47 8.59 -10.61 -7.27
C GLU A 47 9.81 -10.57 -6.36
N GLY A 48 10.60 -9.49 -6.48
CA GLY A 48 11.77 -9.26 -5.62
C GLY A 48 11.39 -9.08 -4.15
N LEU A 49 10.25 -8.45 -3.88
CA LEU A 49 9.69 -8.35 -2.54
C LEU A 49 9.35 -9.72 -1.97
N VAL A 50 8.62 -10.56 -2.72
CA VAL A 50 8.27 -11.92 -2.30
C VAL A 50 9.53 -12.73 -2.06
N GLU A 51 10.52 -12.67 -2.95
CA GLU A 51 11.79 -13.39 -2.78
C GLU A 51 12.60 -12.88 -1.58
N ALA A 52 12.69 -11.57 -1.38
CA ALA A 52 13.35 -10.97 -0.21
C ALA A 52 12.65 -11.38 1.09
N PHE A 53 11.32 -11.32 1.12
CA PHE A 53 10.52 -11.70 2.28
C PHE A 53 10.67 -13.18 2.62
N ARG A 54 10.71 -14.06 1.61
CA ARG A 54 10.94 -15.49 1.82
C ARG A 54 12.28 -15.78 2.50
N ARG A 55 13.33 -15.02 2.17
CA ARG A 55 14.64 -15.16 2.83
C ARG A 55 14.61 -14.83 4.32
N THR A 56 13.64 -14.05 4.78
CA THR A 56 13.46 -13.75 6.22
C THR A 56 12.88 -14.91 7.03
N ALA A 57 12.46 -16.02 6.39
CA ALA A 57 11.81 -17.15 7.07
C ALA A 57 12.59 -17.71 8.26
N GLY A 58 13.92 -17.74 8.18
CA GLY A 58 14.78 -18.24 9.26
C GLY A 58 14.86 -17.31 10.47
N GLU A 59 14.78 -16.00 10.26
CA GLU A 59 14.99 -14.99 11.30
C GLU A 59 13.66 -14.45 11.87
N ALA A 60 12.64 -14.34 11.01
CA ALA A 60 11.35 -13.74 11.33
C ALA A 60 10.19 -14.67 10.89
N PRO A 61 10.05 -15.87 11.48
CA PRO A 61 9.04 -16.85 11.06
C PRO A 61 7.59 -16.40 11.35
N ARG A 62 7.40 -15.45 12.27
CA ARG A 62 6.07 -14.89 12.61
C ARG A 62 5.66 -13.73 11.71
N MET A 63 6.59 -13.15 10.97
CA MET A 63 6.31 -12.02 10.09
C MET A 63 5.37 -12.47 8.97
N ARG A 64 4.39 -11.63 8.66
CA ARG A 64 3.43 -11.79 7.56
C ARG A 64 3.57 -10.65 6.59
N LEU A 65 3.33 -10.93 5.31
CA LEU A 65 3.31 -9.93 4.24
C LEU A 65 1.93 -9.94 3.60
N ARG A 66 1.25 -8.80 3.60
CA ARG A 66 -0.01 -8.62 2.88
C ARG A 66 0.20 -7.72 1.68
N ILE A 67 -0.15 -8.23 0.50
CA ILE A 67 -0.08 -7.51 -0.77
C ILE A 67 -1.51 -7.17 -1.19
N SER A 68 -1.85 -5.89 -1.18
CA SER A 68 -3.20 -5.40 -1.45
C SER A 68 -3.21 -4.44 -2.64
N GLY A 69 -4.06 -4.73 -3.62
CA GLY A 69 -4.25 -3.87 -4.79
C GLY A 69 -4.62 -4.64 -6.04
N ASN A 70 -5.10 -3.91 -7.06
CA ASN A 70 -5.59 -4.51 -8.29
C ASN A 70 -4.44 -4.72 -9.29
N PRO A 71 -4.11 -5.96 -9.67
CA PRO A 71 -3.16 -6.22 -10.75
C PRO A 71 -3.67 -5.68 -12.07
N THR A 72 -2.78 -5.14 -12.90
CA THR A 72 -3.16 -4.59 -14.21
C THR A 72 -3.57 -5.64 -15.25
N SER A 73 -3.34 -6.93 -14.99
CA SER A 73 -3.77 -8.02 -15.86
C SER A 73 -4.01 -9.32 -15.10
N ALA A 74 -4.83 -10.20 -15.67
CA ALA A 74 -5.06 -11.55 -15.12
C ALA A 74 -3.78 -12.41 -15.07
N SER A 75 -2.88 -12.26 -16.05
CA SER A 75 -1.60 -12.98 -16.07
C SER A 75 -0.70 -12.60 -14.89
N LEU A 76 -0.62 -11.31 -14.54
CA LEU A 76 0.14 -10.81 -13.40
C LEU A 76 -0.49 -11.29 -12.09
N ALA A 77 -1.81 -11.26 -12.00
CA ALA A 77 -2.52 -11.78 -10.84
C ALA A 77 -2.24 -13.28 -10.62
N ARG A 78 -2.06 -14.06 -11.70
CA ARG A 78 -1.71 -15.48 -11.60
C ARG A 78 -0.26 -15.66 -11.12
N GLU A 79 0.68 -14.94 -11.73
CA GLU A 79 2.11 -14.99 -11.36
C GLU A 79 2.34 -14.64 -9.87
N ILE A 80 1.71 -13.57 -9.38
CA ILE A 80 1.80 -13.18 -7.96
C ILE A 80 1.24 -14.29 -7.04
N ARG A 81 0.13 -14.93 -7.43
CA ARG A 81 -0.44 -16.05 -6.67
C ARG A 81 0.50 -17.25 -6.65
N GLU A 82 1.12 -17.59 -7.77
CA GLU A 82 2.08 -18.70 -7.85
C GLU A 82 3.30 -18.43 -6.96
N LEU A 83 3.83 -17.20 -6.96
CA LEU A 83 4.94 -16.80 -6.09
C LEU A 83 4.57 -16.84 -4.60
N ALA A 84 3.37 -16.38 -4.24
CA ALA A 84 2.91 -16.37 -2.85
C ALA A 84 2.60 -17.77 -2.31
N GLN A 85 2.15 -18.71 -3.15
CA GLN A 85 1.88 -20.10 -2.73
C GLN A 85 3.10 -20.80 -2.12
N ALA A 86 4.31 -20.35 -2.46
CA ALA A 86 5.54 -20.89 -1.92
C ALA A 86 5.82 -20.49 -0.46
N ASP A 87 5.06 -19.56 0.13
CA ASP A 87 5.24 -19.12 1.52
C ASP A 87 3.88 -18.78 2.18
N PRO A 88 3.43 -19.56 3.19
CA PRO A 88 2.13 -19.35 3.83
C PRO A 88 2.03 -18.04 4.62
N ARG A 89 3.15 -17.34 4.83
CA ARG A 89 3.20 -16.02 5.49
C ARG A 89 2.79 -14.88 4.55
N ILE A 90 2.59 -15.16 3.26
CA ILE A 90 2.23 -14.16 2.26
C ILE A 90 0.72 -14.25 1.97
N GLU A 91 0.02 -13.15 2.21
CA GLU A 91 -1.40 -12.99 1.97
C GLU A 91 -1.64 -12.02 0.80
N LEU A 92 -2.59 -12.38 -0.06
CA LEU A 92 -2.91 -11.61 -1.25
C LEU A 92 -4.35 -11.10 -1.20
N ASP A 93 -4.52 -9.79 -1.33
CA ASP A 93 -5.81 -9.15 -1.59
C ASP A 93 -5.77 -8.46 -2.96
N LEU A 94 -5.96 -9.26 -4.03
CA LEU A 94 -5.86 -8.82 -5.41
C LEU A 94 -7.18 -8.25 -5.95
N ARG A 95 -7.71 -7.23 -5.26
CA ARG A 95 -8.95 -6.53 -5.64
C ARG A 95 -8.68 -5.04 -5.81
N PHE A 96 -9.60 -4.36 -6.48
CA PHE A 96 -9.63 -2.90 -6.46
C PHE A 96 -9.96 -2.42 -5.04
N LEU A 97 -9.13 -1.52 -4.50
CA LEU A 97 -9.31 -0.93 -3.19
C LEU A 97 -9.99 0.42 -3.33
N SER A 98 -11.11 0.61 -2.64
CA SER A 98 -11.64 1.95 -2.41
C SER A 98 -10.66 2.77 -1.56
N GLU A 99 -10.83 4.09 -1.50
CA GLU A 99 -10.00 4.94 -0.63
C GLU A 99 -10.06 4.50 0.84
N ARG A 100 -11.25 4.09 1.31
CA ARG A 100 -11.45 3.54 2.65
C ARG A 100 -10.71 2.22 2.84
N ASP A 101 -10.79 1.30 1.88
CA ASP A 101 -10.10 0.02 1.97
C ASP A 101 -8.58 0.18 1.90
N PHE A 102 -8.11 1.14 1.08
CA PHE A 102 -6.71 1.51 0.99
C PHE A 102 -6.20 2.04 2.34
N ALA A 103 -6.90 3.01 2.93
CA ALA A 103 -6.54 3.56 4.24
C ALA A 103 -6.56 2.48 5.33
N THR A 104 -7.57 1.60 5.31
CA THR A 104 -7.68 0.48 6.24
C THR A 104 -6.51 -0.49 6.09
N ALA A 105 -6.16 -0.87 4.86
CA ALA A 105 -5.04 -1.77 4.59
C ALA A 105 -3.72 -1.16 5.06
N VAL A 106 -3.49 0.13 4.81
CA VAL A 106 -2.30 0.85 5.28
C VAL A 106 -2.24 0.90 6.81
N MET A 107 -3.34 1.29 7.48
CA MET A 107 -3.39 1.36 8.95
C MET A 107 -3.21 0.00 9.62
N SER A 108 -3.71 -1.07 8.99
CA SER A 108 -3.61 -2.43 9.54
C SER A 108 -2.19 -3.00 9.53
N ALA A 109 -1.30 -2.45 8.70
CA ALA A 109 0.09 -2.90 8.62
C ALA A 109 0.96 -2.21 9.67
N SER A 110 1.79 -2.97 10.37
CA SER A 110 2.81 -2.43 11.29
C SER A 110 3.97 -1.77 10.55
N GLY A 111 4.14 -2.05 9.25
CA GLY A 111 5.11 -1.38 8.39
C GLY A 111 4.73 -1.47 6.92
N ILE A 112 5.05 -0.43 6.14
CA ILE A 112 4.77 -0.37 4.70
C ILE A 112 6.06 -0.57 3.89
N VAL A 113 5.96 -1.39 2.85
CA VAL A 113 7.02 -1.58 1.85
C VAL A 113 6.61 -0.85 0.58
N LEU A 114 7.52 -0.05 0.00
CA LEU A 114 7.31 0.78 -1.19
C LEU A 114 8.14 0.30 -2.38
#